data_AF-A0A2G1ZUA8-F1
#
_entry.id   AF-A0A2G1ZUA8-F1
#
_cell.length_a   1.000
_cell.length_b   1.000
_cell.length_c   1.000
_cell.angle_alpha   90.00
_cell.angle_beta   90.00
_cell.angle_gamma   90.00
#
_symmetry.space_group_name_H-M   'P 1'
#
loop_
_entity.id
_entity.type
_entity.pdbx_description
1 polymer ?
#
loop_
_entity_poly.entity_id
_entity_poly.type
_entity_poly.pdbx_seq_one_letter_code
_entity_poly.pdbx_strand_id
1 'polypeptide(L)'
;MIPATDFETVVALAQAGSAATRRAVILVLVLIVFVLVSGIGLMMLRRLLKPEDEKPGDGMMLDDLRRLRDEGKLSSDEFQRAVESIAGRVSGPETRPDTKNTGL
;
A
#
# COMPACT_ATOMS: atom_id res chain seq x y z
N MET A 1 17.13 -20.66 -59.74
CA MET A 1 16.30 -21.74 -59.18
C MET A 1 16.60 -21.77 -57.69
N ILE A 2 15.78 -21.10 -56.88
CA ILE A 2 15.99 -20.97 -55.42
C ILE A 2 15.49 -22.28 -54.79
N PRO A 3 16.28 -22.96 -53.93
CA PRO A 3 15.87 -24.22 -53.34
C PRO A 3 14.70 -23.98 -52.38
N ALA A 4 13.64 -24.79 -52.50
CA ALA A 4 12.41 -24.69 -51.70
C ALA A 4 12.63 -24.83 -50.18
N THR A 5 13.81 -25.29 -49.75
CA THR A 5 14.21 -25.50 -48.35
C THR A 5 14.40 -24.21 -47.56
N ASP A 6 14.64 -23.08 -48.24
CA ASP A 6 14.90 -21.80 -47.56
C ASP A 6 13.61 -21.19 -46.98
N PHE A 7 12.45 -21.49 -47.57
CA PHE A 7 11.17 -20.98 -47.06
C PHE A 7 10.70 -21.71 -45.80
N GLU A 8 10.87 -23.04 -45.74
CA GLU A 8 10.48 -23.81 -44.54
C GLU A 8 11.33 -23.45 -43.32
N THR A 9 12.62 -23.21 -43.52
CA THR A 9 13.53 -22.79 -42.45
C THR A 9 13.18 -21.40 -41.91
N VAL A 10 12.81 -20.46 -42.78
CA VAL A 10 12.38 -19.11 -42.37
C VAL A 10 11.05 -19.16 -41.59
N VAL A 11 10.07 -19.95 -42.03
CA VAL A 11 8.80 -20.11 -41.32
C VAL A 11 8.98 -20.80 -39.97
N ALA A 12 9.81 -21.85 -39.91
CA ALA A 12 10.13 -22.53 -38.66
C ALA A 12 10.85 -21.60 -37.66
N LEU A 13 11.77 -20.76 -38.12
CA LEU A 13 12.47 -19.79 -37.28
C LEU A 13 11.54 -18.69 -36.75
N ALA A 14 10.61 -18.21 -37.60
CA ALA A 14 9.60 -17.23 -37.20
C ALA A 14 8.62 -17.80 -36.15
N GLN A 15 8.18 -19.06 -36.32
CA GLN A 15 7.34 -19.74 -35.32
C GLN A 15 8.10 -19.99 -34.01
N ALA A 16 9.37 -20.40 -34.08
CA ALA A 16 10.21 -20.58 -32.89
C ALA A 16 10.40 -19.26 -32.11
N GLY A 17 10.59 -18.14 -32.81
CA GLY A 17 10.70 -16.81 -32.21
C GLY A 17 9.42 -16.38 -31.49
N SER A 18 8.24 -16.61 -32.10
CA SER A 18 6.95 -16.27 -31.48
C SER A 18 6.64 -17.11 -30.23
N ALA A 19 6.95 -18.41 -30.25
CA ALA A 19 6.78 -19.29 -29.10
C ALA A 19 7.74 -18.93 -27.95
N ALA A 20 9.00 -18.61 -28.27
CA ALA A 20 9.99 -18.16 -27.30
C ALA A 20 9.59 -16.82 -26.67
N THR A 21 9.11 -15.88 -27.49
CA THR A 21 8.65 -14.55 -27.03
C THR A 21 7.44 -14.68 -26.11
N ARG A 22 6.45 -15.50 -26.47
CA ARG A 22 5.27 -15.73 -25.62
C ARG A 22 5.65 -16.35 -24.26
N ARG A 23 6.57 -17.32 -24.25
CA ARG A 23 7.09 -17.91 -23.00
C ARG A 23 7.83 -16.87 -22.16
N ALA A 24 8.67 -16.05 -22.77
CA ALA A 24 9.39 -14.99 -22.08
C ALA A 24 8.43 -13.97 -21.44
N VAL A 25 7.40 -13.53 -22.18
CA VAL A 25 6.38 -12.61 -21.64
C VAL A 25 5.65 -13.21 -20.44
N ILE A 26 5.26 -14.50 -20.51
CA ILE A 26 4.60 -15.18 -19.39
C ILE A 26 5.54 -15.24 -18.18
N LEU A 27 6.81 -15.61 -18.37
CA LEU A 27 7.79 -15.67 -17.27
C LEU A 27 8.01 -14.30 -16.62
N VAL A 28 8.11 -13.24 -17.42
CA VAL A 28 8.24 -11.87 -16.91
C VAL A 28 7.01 -11.47 -16.11
N LEU A 29 5.80 -11.74 -16.60
CA LEU A 29 4.56 -11.47 -15.88
C LEU A 29 4.51 -12.22 -14.54
N VAL A 30 4.86 -13.50 -14.54
CA VAL A 30 4.91 -14.31 -13.31
C VAL A 30 5.92 -13.72 -12.32
N LEU A 31 7.09 -13.29 -12.79
CA LEU A 31 8.12 -12.70 -11.94
C LEU A 31 7.67 -11.36 -11.33
N ILE A 32 6.99 -10.51 -12.11
CA ILE A 32 6.40 -9.26 -11.62
C ILE A 32 5.39 -9.55 -10.51
N VAL A 33 4.44 -10.47 -10.77
CA VAL A 33 3.44 -10.85 -9.77
C VAL A 33 4.10 -11.44 -8.53
N PHE A 34 5.11 -12.29 -8.70
CA PHE A 34 5.85 -12.89 -7.59
C PHE A 34 6.54 -11.84 -6.71
N VAL A 35 7.18 -10.83 -7.30
CA VAL A 35 7.81 -9.74 -6.56
C VAL A 35 6.76 -8.90 -5.83
N LEU A 36 5.64 -8.58 -6.47
CA LEU A 36 4.55 -7.84 -5.83
C LEU A 36 3.95 -8.61 -4.65
N VAL A 37 3.64 -9.89 -4.84
CA VAL A 37 3.09 -10.75 -3.78
C VAL A 37 4.10 -10.91 -2.64
N SER A 38 5.39 -11.09 -2.95
CA SER A 38 6.44 -11.19 -1.93
C SER A 38 6.59 -9.88 -1.16
N GLY A 39 6.56 -8.73 -1.85
CA GLY A 39 6.63 -7.41 -1.21
C GLY A 39 5.43 -7.14 -0.30
N ILE A 40 4.22 -7.41 -0.77
CA ILE A 40 2.98 -7.26 0.02
C ILE A 40 3.00 -8.25 1.19
N GLY A 41 3.37 -9.50 0.95
CA GLY A 41 3.46 -10.54 1.98
C GLY A 41 4.45 -10.17 3.08
N LEU A 42 5.63 -9.66 2.72
CA LEU A 42 6.61 -9.15 3.68
C LEU A 42 6.11 -7.92 4.42
N MET A 43 5.40 -7.01 3.75
CA MET A 43 4.81 -5.83 4.39
C MET A 43 3.72 -6.21 5.40
N MET A 44 2.85 -7.15 5.05
CA MET A 44 1.82 -7.67 5.95
C MET A 44 2.44 -8.46 7.11
N LEU A 45 3.44 -9.30 6.84
CA LEU A 45 4.16 -10.05 7.86
C LEU A 45 4.90 -9.11 8.83
N ARG A 46 5.53 -8.05 8.31
CA ARG A 46 6.16 -7.00 9.12
C ARG A 46 5.14 -6.27 9.98
N ARG A 47 3.95 -6.01 9.43
CA ARG A 47 2.84 -5.38 10.17
C ARG A 47 2.28 -6.29 11.26
N LEU A 48 2.27 -7.60 11.04
CA LEU A 48 1.79 -8.57 12.03
C LEU A 48 2.82 -8.82 13.15
N LEU A 49 4.12 -8.72 12.84
CA LEU A 49 5.22 -8.87 13.79
C LEU A 49 5.56 -7.60 14.57
N LYS A 50 5.11 -6.42 14.12
CA LYS A 50 5.18 -5.16 14.87
C LYS A 50 3.79 -4.81 15.43
N PRO A 51 3.41 -5.30 16.61
CA PRO A 51 2.28 -4.74 17.32
C PRO A 51 2.65 -3.30 17.73
N GLU A 52 1.85 -2.35 17.23
CA GLU A 52 1.61 -1.02 17.80
C GLU A 52 2.84 -0.12 17.98
N ASP A 53 3.05 0.82 17.03
CA ASP A 53 3.53 2.19 17.36
C ASP A 53 3.59 3.11 16.13
N GLU A 54 3.42 2.60 14.92
CA GLU A 54 3.33 3.43 13.72
C GLU A 54 1.90 3.41 13.18
N LYS A 55 1.03 4.23 13.79
CA LYS A 55 -0.14 4.80 13.08
C LYS A 55 0.40 5.81 12.07
N PRO A 56 0.49 5.51 10.77
CA PRO A 56 1.11 6.41 9.79
C PRO A 56 0.13 7.51 9.34
N GLY A 57 -0.58 8.14 10.27
CA GLY A 57 -1.72 9.00 9.94
C GLY A 57 -2.05 10.12 10.92
N ASP A 58 -1.76 9.99 12.22
CA ASP A 58 -2.19 11.02 13.19
C ASP A 58 -1.29 12.28 13.16
N GLY A 59 0.00 12.14 12.86
CA GLY A 59 0.94 13.27 12.76
C GLY A 59 0.85 14.06 11.45
N MET A 60 0.57 13.41 10.32
CA MET A 60 0.45 14.06 9.02
C MET A 60 -0.92 14.75 8.83
N MET A 61 -2.02 14.18 9.34
CA MET A 61 -3.35 14.78 9.16
C MET A 61 -3.53 16.12 9.91
N LEU A 62 -2.98 16.26 11.12
CA LEU A 62 -3.09 17.50 11.88
C LEU A 62 -2.25 18.64 11.29
N ASP A 63 -1.08 18.31 10.75
CA ASP A 63 -0.21 19.29 10.09
C ASP A 63 -0.83 19.77 8.76
N ASP A 64 -1.43 18.87 7.99
CA ASP A 64 -2.20 19.20 6.79
C ASP A 64 -3.42 20.10 7.10
N LEU A 65 -4.16 19.81 8.18
CA LEU A 65 -5.29 20.63 8.63
C LEU A 65 -4.84 22.04 9.05
N ARG A 66 -3.71 22.14 9.77
CA ARG A 66 -3.14 23.42 10.20
C ARG A 66 -2.73 24.26 8.99
N ARG A 67 -2.10 23.64 8.01
CA ARG A 67 -1.70 24.28 6.77
C ARG A 67 -2.90 24.76 5.94
N LEU A 68 -3.96 23.98 5.82
CA LEU A 68 -5.18 24.38 5.10
C LEU A 68 -5.90 25.58 5.72
N ARG A 69 -5.88 25.69 7.05
CA ARG A 69 -6.38 26.85 7.78
C ARG A 69 -5.52 28.09 7.51
N ASP A 70 -4.20 27.94 7.58
CA ASP A 70 -3.26 29.05 7.35
C ASP A 70 -3.29 29.52 5.87
N GLU A 71 -3.66 28.64 4.93
CA GLU A 71 -3.97 28.96 3.53
C GLU A 71 -5.35 29.61 3.33
N GLY A 72 -6.14 29.81 4.39
CA GLY A 72 -7.46 30.42 4.34
C GLY A 72 -8.53 29.58 3.63
N LYS A 73 -8.25 28.31 3.36
CA LYS A 73 -9.16 27.38 2.64
C LYS A 73 -10.18 26.70 3.56
N LEU A 74 -10.11 26.96 4.85
CA LEU A 74 -10.94 26.33 5.85
C LEU A 74 -11.43 27.40 6.84
N SER A 75 -12.74 27.44 7.07
CA SER A 75 -13.31 28.32 8.09
C SER A 75 -12.89 27.86 9.48
N SER A 76 -12.72 28.80 10.42
CA SER A 76 -12.38 28.49 11.81
C SER A 76 -13.35 27.49 12.44
N ASP A 77 -14.63 27.53 12.06
CA ASP A 77 -15.66 26.62 12.56
C ASP A 77 -15.49 25.19 12.04
N GLU A 78 -15.05 25.04 10.78
CA GLU A 78 -14.79 23.74 10.16
C GLU A 78 -13.51 23.12 10.74
N PHE A 79 -12.51 23.95 11.04
CA PHE A 79 -11.26 23.53 11.66
C PHE A 79 -11.54 22.97 13.06
N GLN A 80 -12.34 23.68 13.86
CA GLN A 80 -12.70 23.27 15.21
C GLN A 80 -13.36 21.88 15.23
N ARG A 81 -14.31 21.64 14.31
CA ARG A 81 -15.01 20.35 14.18
C ARG A 81 -14.08 19.21 13.76
N ALA A 82 -13.18 19.48 12.82
CA ALA A 82 -12.19 18.49 12.37
C ALA A 82 -11.21 18.14 13.50
N VAL A 83 -10.71 19.14 14.23
CA VAL A 83 -9.81 18.94 15.39
C VAL A 83 -10.49 18.14 16.49
N GLU A 84 -11.74 18.43 16.83
CA GLU A 84 -12.51 17.69 17.84
C GLU A 84 -12.71 16.22 17.44
N SER A 85 -12.99 15.96 16.17
CA SER A 85 -13.13 14.59 15.66
C SER A 85 -11.83 13.76 15.72
N ILE A 86 -10.67 14.43 15.60
CA ILE A 86 -9.35 13.79 15.72
C ILE A 86 -8.97 13.64 17.19
N ALA A 87 -9.18 14.67 18.00
CA ALA A 87 -8.92 14.64 19.44
C ALA A 87 -9.72 13.52 20.15
N GLY A 88 -10.99 13.31 19.78
CA GLY A 88 -11.80 12.20 20.31
C GLY A 88 -11.32 10.81 19.90
N ARG A 89 -10.55 10.69 18.82
CA ARG A 89 -9.93 9.43 18.37
C ARG A 89 -8.54 9.19 18.98
N VAL A 90 -7.82 10.26 19.32
CA VAL A 90 -6.52 10.21 19.99
C VAL A 90 -6.67 9.98 21.49
N SER A 91 -7.68 10.61 22.11
CA SER A 91 -8.03 10.43 23.53
C SER A 91 -8.88 9.19 23.77
N GLY A 92 -8.46 8.02 23.27
CA GLY A 92 -9.14 6.73 23.47
C GLY A 92 -9.65 6.52 24.90
N PRO A 93 -10.69 5.67 25.08
CA PRO A 93 -11.55 5.65 26.26
C PRO A 93 -10.71 5.61 27.53
N GLU A 94 -10.93 6.63 28.36
CA GLU A 94 -10.43 6.77 29.72
C GLU A 94 -10.24 5.40 30.37
N THR A 95 -8.99 5.00 30.58
CA THR A 95 -8.65 3.94 31.52
C THR A 95 -9.06 4.45 32.89
N ARG A 96 -10.34 4.25 33.21
CA ARG A 96 -10.93 4.48 34.52
C ARG A 96 -10.05 3.72 35.51
N PRO A 97 -9.26 4.40 36.37
CA PRO A 97 -8.60 3.68 37.45
C PRO A 97 -9.74 3.15 38.32
N ASP A 98 -9.91 1.83 38.36
CA ASP A 98 -10.86 1.15 39.23
C ASP A 98 -10.37 1.33 40.68
N THR A 99 -10.58 2.53 41.22
CA THR A 99 -10.44 2.85 42.63
C THR A 99 -11.69 2.36 43.36
N LYS A 100 -11.97 1.06 43.29
CA LYS A 100 -12.82 0.40 44.28
C LYS A 100 -12.00 0.08 45.51
N ASN A 101 -11.83 1.13 46.31
CA ASN A 101 -12.12 1.14 47.73
C ASN A 101 -11.52 0.01 48.58
N THR A 102 -10.47 0.39 49.32
CA THR A 102 -10.42 0.28 50.78
C THR A 102 -11.77 0.00 51.44
N GLY A 103 -11.86 -1.09 52.18
CA GLY A 103 -13.04 -1.41 52.95
C GLY A 103 -12.75 -2.54 53.94
N LEU A 104 -12.06 -2.16 55.02
CA LEU A 104 -12.01 -2.81 56.34
C LEU A 104 -11.34 -4.19 56.45
#